data_AF-A0A1Q6WRB6-F1
#
_entry.id   AF-A0A1Q6WRB6-F1
#
_cell.length_a   1.000
_cell.length_b   1.000
_cell.length_c   1.000
_cell.angle_alpha   90.00
_cell.angle_beta   90.00
_cell.angle_gamma   90.00
#
_symmetry.space_group_name_H-M   'P 1'
#
loop_
_entity.id
_entity.type
_entity.pdbx_description
1 polymer ?
#
loop_
_entity_poly.entity_id
_entity_poly.type
_entity_poly.pdbx_seq_one_letter_code
_entity_poly.pdbx_strand_id
1 'polypeptide(L)'
;MARSNGGKAKAFFRTNPSGAFDQYLQDIQKLPLIKAPAEERRLARRVQRGDEKAAERLVTANLRFVISYVKKYQGHGLDLSELVAIGNEGLLKAVKKFDPDQGVKFISYAVWWVRQAVLKALAEQTRSVRIPLNQNSQLIRMSRTETYLSQELGREPTDDEIALALEDTVENVRTARRMTAAELSLDAPVDRTDKDAATLGERFAGQEGGEIEEKTDGKLMREFID
;
A
#
# COMPACT_ATOMS: atom_id res chain seq x y z
N MET A 1 51.34 20.26 2.08
CA MET A 1 50.03 20.09 1.41
C MET A 1 49.59 18.64 1.56
N ALA A 2 48.70 18.33 2.50
CA ALA A 2 48.05 17.02 2.59
C ALA A 2 46.64 17.23 3.17
N ARG A 3 45.62 17.26 2.31
CA ARG A 3 44.22 17.31 2.74
C ARG A 3 43.76 15.87 2.93
N SER A 4 43.53 15.47 4.19
CA SER A 4 42.84 14.22 4.51
C SER A 4 41.38 14.34 4.10
N ASN A 5 40.95 13.52 3.14
CA ASN A 5 39.56 13.47 2.69
C ASN A 5 38.77 12.55 3.63
N GLY A 6 38.29 13.11 4.74
CA GLY A 6 37.36 12.44 5.64
C GLY A 6 35.97 12.35 4.99
N GLY A 7 35.57 11.15 4.58
CA GLY A 7 34.25 10.88 4.02
C GLY A 7 33.15 11.25 5.01
N LYS A 8 32.44 12.35 4.75
CA LYS A 8 31.28 12.76 5.53
C LYS A 8 30.15 11.75 5.32
N ALA A 9 29.72 11.08 6.40
CA ALA A 9 28.47 10.34 6.41
C ALA A 9 27.33 11.31 6.06
N LYS A 10 26.58 11.03 4.98
CA LYS A 10 25.37 11.80 4.62
C LYS A 10 24.42 11.77 5.82
N ALA A 11 24.19 12.91 6.46
CA ALA A 11 23.19 13.05 7.51
C ALA A 11 21.81 12.80 6.88
N PHE A 12 21.13 11.75 7.32
CA PHE A 12 19.94 11.24 6.65
C PHE A 12 18.66 12.03 6.98
N PHE A 13 18.55 12.75 8.12
CA PHE A 13 17.31 13.45 8.53
C PHE A 13 17.58 14.62 9.50
N ARG A 14 16.67 15.62 9.53
CA ARG A 14 16.75 16.83 10.38
C ARG A 14 16.64 16.49 11.88
N THR A 15 17.22 17.35 12.71
CA THR A 15 17.58 17.12 14.13
C THR A 15 16.47 17.30 15.17
N ASN A 16 15.22 17.61 14.79
CA ASN A 16 14.08 17.62 15.74
C ASN A 16 13.04 16.56 15.34
N PRO A 17 12.77 15.55 16.18
CA PRO A 17 11.69 14.61 15.91
C PRO A 17 10.37 15.38 16.03
N SER A 18 9.66 15.52 14.90
CA SER A 18 8.43 16.32 14.84
C SER A 18 7.20 15.45 15.11
N GLY A 19 7.34 14.13 15.06
CA GLY A 19 6.26 13.17 15.33
C GLY A 19 6.75 11.76 15.74
N ALA A 20 5.80 10.89 16.09
CA ALA A 20 6.06 9.54 16.61
C ALA A 20 6.90 8.66 15.65
N PHE A 21 6.74 8.83 14.34
CA PHE A 21 7.52 8.09 13.36
C PHE A 21 9.00 8.50 13.33
N ASP A 22 9.31 9.79 13.51
CA ASP A 22 10.69 10.26 13.60
C ASP A 22 11.40 9.70 14.83
N GLN A 23 10.68 9.62 15.95
CA GLN A 23 11.19 8.99 17.18
C GLN A 23 11.53 7.51 16.95
N TYR A 24 10.62 6.76 16.31
CA TYR A 24 10.87 5.38 15.91
C TYR A 24 12.14 5.26 15.03
N LEU A 25 12.32 6.15 14.05
CA LEU A 25 13.51 6.15 13.18
C LEU A 25 14.80 6.45 13.94
N GLN A 26 14.76 7.24 15.01
CA GLN A 26 15.92 7.49 15.87
C GLN A 26 16.23 6.28 16.76
N ASP A 27 15.21 5.61 17.29
CA ASP A 27 15.42 4.49 18.23
C ASP A 27 15.98 3.26 17.52
N ILE A 28 15.52 2.95 16.30
CA ILE A 28 16.08 1.84 15.52
C ILE A 28 17.53 2.07 15.08
N GLN A 29 18.01 3.31 15.05
CA GLN A 29 19.42 3.60 14.71
C GLN A 29 20.37 3.22 15.84
N LYS A 30 19.90 3.30 17.08
CA LYS A 30 20.65 2.93 18.29
C LYS A 30 20.78 1.42 18.45
N LEU A 31 19.92 0.63 17.79
CA LEU A 31 19.92 -0.82 17.89
C LEU A 31 21.18 -1.43 17.23
N PRO A 32 21.87 -2.37 17.92
CA PRO A 32 23.11 -2.92 17.40
C PRO A 32 22.85 -3.87 16.22
N LEU A 33 23.64 -3.74 15.15
CA LEU A 33 23.57 -4.64 14.00
C LEU A 33 24.25 -5.98 14.27
N ILE A 34 23.76 -7.05 13.65
CA ILE A 34 24.45 -8.35 13.59
C ILE A 34 25.40 -8.30 12.40
N LYS A 35 26.72 -8.36 12.65
CA LYS A 35 27.73 -8.31 11.59
C LYS A 35 28.25 -9.69 11.20
N ALA A 36 28.30 -10.62 12.15
CA ALA A 36 28.89 -11.94 11.95
C ALA A 36 27.83 -12.94 11.45
N PRO A 37 28.03 -13.60 10.30
CA PRO A 37 27.11 -14.63 9.81
C PRO A 37 26.93 -15.81 10.79
N ALA A 38 27.97 -16.13 11.56
CA ALA A 38 27.91 -17.16 12.59
C ALA A 38 26.95 -16.79 13.74
N GLU A 39 26.89 -15.51 14.10
CA GLU A 39 25.96 -15.00 15.13
C GLU A 39 24.52 -15.07 14.63
N GLU A 40 24.27 -14.68 13.37
CA GLU A 40 22.95 -14.79 12.72
C GLU A 40 22.44 -16.24 12.75
N ARG A 41 23.28 -17.20 12.34
CA ARG A 41 22.92 -18.63 12.38
C ARG A 41 22.66 -19.13 13.80
N ARG A 42 23.47 -18.70 14.77
CA ARG A 42 23.28 -19.08 16.19
C ARG A 42 21.95 -18.56 16.73
N LEU A 43 21.60 -17.31 16.42
CA LEU A 43 20.31 -16.72 16.80
C LEU A 43 19.16 -17.44 16.12
N ALA A 44 19.22 -17.68 14.81
CA ALA A 44 18.21 -18.41 14.07
C ALA A 44 17.95 -19.83 14.64
N ARG A 45 19.01 -20.57 15.00
CA ARG A 45 18.86 -21.89 15.64
C ARG A 45 18.21 -21.81 17.03
N ARG A 46 18.41 -20.72 17.78
CA ARG A 46 17.72 -20.49 19.05
C ARG A 46 16.26 -20.13 18.82
N VAL A 47 15.95 -19.34 17.80
CA VAL A 47 14.57 -19.01 17.41
C VAL A 47 13.77 -20.27 17.08
N GLN A 48 14.36 -21.22 16.35
CA GLN A 48 13.71 -22.52 16.05
C GLN A 48 13.38 -23.34 17.31
N ARG A 49 14.11 -23.10 18.41
CA ARG A 49 13.84 -23.73 19.73
C ARG A 49 12.85 -22.94 20.59
N GLY A 50 12.23 -21.90 20.05
CA GLY A 50 11.26 -21.06 20.75
C GLY A 50 11.86 -19.93 21.60
N ASP A 51 13.13 -19.55 21.38
CA ASP A 51 13.75 -18.45 22.13
C ASP A 51 13.28 -17.08 21.63
N GLU A 52 12.37 -16.46 22.38
CA GLU A 52 11.79 -15.15 22.06
C GLU A 52 12.83 -14.03 22.06
N LYS A 53 13.82 -14.06 22.97
CA LYS A 53 14.88 -13.04 23.02
C LYS A 53 15.79 -13.13 21.79
N ALA A 54 16.04 -14.34 21.30
CA ALA A 54 16.76 -14.53 20.05
C ALA A 54 15.96 -14.00 18.85
N ALA A 55 14.63 -14.19 18.85
CA ALA A 55 13.75 -13.69 17.80
C ALA A 55 13.73 -12.17 17.79
N GLU A 56 13.53 -11.54 18.95
CA GLU A 56 13.58 -10.09 19.13
C GLU A 56 14.92 -9.53 18.66
N ARG A 57 16.04 -10.14 19.04
CA ARG A 57 17.37 -9.73 18.60
C ARG A 57 17.53 -9.80 17.08
N LEU A 58 17.04 -10.86 16.46
CA LEU A 58 17.11 -11.06 15.02
C LEU A 58 16.20 -10.06 14.26
N VAL A 59 15.02 -9.75 14.79
CA VAL A 59 14.11 -8.73 14.24
C VAL A 59 14.74 -7.33 14.36
N THR A 60 15.12 -6.93 15.57
CA THR A 60 15.64 -5.57 15.88
C THR A 60 16.89 -5.22 15.07
N ALA A 61 17.78 -6.19 14.85
CA ALA A 61 18.98 -6.01 14.02
C ALA A 61 18.67 -5.73 12.53
N ASN A 62 17.47 -6.09 12.05
CA ASN A 62 17.07 -6.01 10.64
C ASN A 62 16.00 -4.95 10.34
N LEU A 63 15.52 -4.19 11.34
CA LEU A 63 14.50 -3.15 11.13
C LEU A 63 14.94 -2.05 10.12
N ARG A 64 16.22 -1.70 10.12
CA ARG A 64 16.80 -0.71 9.19
C ARG A 64 16.72 -1.19 7.74
N PHE A 65 16.87 -2.49 7.51
CA PHE A 65 16.74 -3.09 6.18
C PHE A 65 15.31 -2.94 5.67
N VAL A 66 14.29 -3.21 6.51
CA VAL A 66 12.88 -3.08 6.13
C VAL A 66 12.58 -1.69 5.59
N ILE A 67 13.01 -0.65 6.30
CA ILE A 67 12.81 0.75 5.84
C ILE A 67 13.44 0.99 4.47
N SER A 68 14.69 0.56 4.28
CA SER A 68 15.35 0.70 2.98
C SER A 68 14.63 -0.06 1.86
N TYR A 69 14.03 -1.20 2.18
CA TYR A 69 13.32 -2.04 1.24
C TYR A 69 11.95 -1.50 0.87
N VAL A 70 11.19 -0.96 1.84
CA VAL A 70 9.81 -0.52 1.61
C VAL A 70 9.71 0.87 0.97
N LYS A 71 10.77 1.69 1.05
CA LYS A 71 10.82 3.03 0.43
C LYS A 71 10.43 3.05 -1.05
N LYS A 72 10.76 1.99 -1.80
CA LYS A 72 10.41 1.87 -3.22
C LYS A 72 8.90 1.73 -3.49
N TYR A 73 8.09 1.50 -2.45
CA TYR A 73 6.64 1.40 -2.53
C TYR A 73 5.93 2.67 -2.05
N GLN A 74 6.67 3.73 -1.71
CA GLN A 74 6.07 5.02 -1.38
C GLN A 74 5.34 5.62 -2.59
N GLY A 75 4.28 6.40 -2.33
CA GLY A 75 3.49 7.04 -3.39
C GLY A 75 2.41 6.16 -4.01
N HIS A 76 2.19 4.95 -3.48
CA HIS A 76 1.12 4.03 -3.91
C HIS A 76 -0.06 3.97 -2.93
N GLY A 77 -0.34 5.07 -2.25
CA GLY A 77 -1.53 5.26 -1.40
C GLY A 77 -1.38 4.90 0.09
N LEU A 78 -0.27 4.27 0.49
CA LEU A 78 0.06 4.10 1.92
C LEU A 78 1.25 4.99 2.30
N ASP A 79 1.20 5.52 3.51
CA ASP A 79 2.28 6.32 4.07
C ASP A 79 3.50 5.45 4.42
N LEU A 80 4.68 6.07 4.49
CA LEU A 80 5.91 5.34 4.80
C LEU A 80 5.84 4.65 6.17
N SER A 81 5.21 5.28 7.15
CA SER A 81 5.00 4.72 8.49
C SER A 81 4.20 3.41 8.44
N GLU A 82 3.12 3.39 7.66
CA GLU A 82 2.27 2.22 7.45
C GLU A 82 3.02 1.11 6.70
N LEU A 83 3.71 1.46 5.60
CA LEU A 83 4.53 0.53 4.82
C LEU A 83 5.62 -0.12 5.69
N VAL A 84 6.24 0.63 6.60
CA VAL A 84 7.24 0.10 7.54
C VAL A 84 6.60 -0.84 8.56
N ALA A 85 5.42 -0.50 9.11
CA ALA A 85 4.71 -1.36 10.04
C ALA A 85 4.34 -2.72 9.39
N ILE A 86 3.79 -2.68 8.18
CA ILE A 86 3.46 -3.89 7.38
C ILE A 86 4.73 -4.68 7.05
N GLY A 87 5.80 -3.98 6.66
CA GLY A 87 7.08 -4.61 6.37
C GLY A 87 7.67 -5.33 7.59
N ASN A 88 7.54 -4.74 8.78
CA ASN A 88 7.95 -5.35 10.04
C ASN A 88 7.12 -6.60 10.38
N GLU A 89 5.82 -6.60 10.07
CA GLU A 89 4.99 -7.81 10.19
C GLU A 89 5.48 -8.94 9.28
N GLY A 90 5.84 -8.59 8.03
CA GLY A 90 6.49 -9.52 7.09
C GLY A 90 7.83 -10.05 7.61
N LEU A 91 8.65 -9.18 8.19
CA LEU A 91 9.93 -9.57 8.81
C LEU A 91 9.72 -10.54 9.96
N LEU A 92 8.73 -10.32 10.83
CA LEU A 92 8.42 -11.21 11.94
C LEU A 92 8.00 -12.61 11.45
N LYS A 93 7.20 -12.67 10.37
CA LYS A 93 6.85 -13.94 9.70
C LYS A 93 8.09 -14.64 9.14
N ALA A 94 9.03 -13.89 8.56
CA ALA A 94 10.31 -14.43 8.08
C ALA A 94 11.12 -15.05 9.22
N VAL A 95 11.26 -14.36 10.36
CA VAL A 95 12.02 -14.85 11.52
C VAL A 95 11.47 -16.20 12.02
N LYS A 96 10.15 -16.33 12.12
CA LYS A 96 9.49 -17.56 12.60
C LYS A 96 9.72 -18.76 11.67
N LYS A 97 9.90 -18.52 10.37
CA LYS A 97 10.00 -19.57 9.34
C LYS A 97 11.38 -19.71 8.72
N PHE A 98 12.38 -19.03 9.26
CA PHE A 98 13.73 -19.05 8.70
C PHE A 98 14.47 -20.32 9.13
N ASP A 99 15.13 -20.95 8.16
CA ASP A 99 15.98 -22.11 8.37
C ASP A 99 17.46 -21.75 8.10
N PRO A 100 18.33 -21.70 9.12
CA PRO A 100 19.72 -21.33 8.96
C PRO A 100 20.57 -22.42 8.29
N ASP A 101 20.08 -23.65 8.19
CA ASP A 101 20.84 -24.76 7.61
C ASP A 101 20.73 -24.81 6.07
N GLN A 102 19.85 -24.00 5.47
CA GLN A 102 19.71 -23.82 4.01
C GLN A 102 20.86 -23.03 3.35
N GLY A 103 21.83 -22.53 4.14
CA GLY A 103 23.02 -21.86 3.60
C GLY A 103 22.80 -20.44 3.06
N VAL A 104 21.59 -19.89 3.12
CA VAL A 104 21.28 -18.52 2.70
C VAL A 104 21.28 -17.53 3.88
N LYS A 105 21.59 -16.26 3.60
CA LYS A 105 21.50 -15.20 4.62
C LYS A 105 20.04 -14.94 4.99
N PHE A 106 19.77 -14.58 6.24
CA PHE A 106 18.42 -14.28 6.70
C PHE A 106 17.74 -13.19 5.85
N ILE A 107 18.45 -12.11 5.53
CA ILE A 107 17.90 -11.00 4.74
C ILE A 107 17.44 -11.48 3.36
N SER A 108 18.16 -12.40 2.71
CA SER A 108 17.79 -12.96 1.41
C SER A 108 16.44 -13.68 1.45
N TYR A 109 16.13 -14.34 2.57
CA TYR A 109 14.84 -14.96 2.82
C TYR A 109 13.77 -13.94 3.21
N ALA A 110 14.11 -12.99 4.08
CA ALA A 110 13.20 -11.96 4.59
C ALA A 110 12.61 -11.08 3.48
N VAL A 111 13.37 -10.78 2.42
CA VAL A 111 12.90 -10.01 1.25
C VAL A 111 11.56 -10.52 0.72
N TRP A 112 11.39 -11.85 0.61
CA TRP A 112 10.17 -12.45 0.07
C TRP A 112 8.96 -12.18 0.96
N TRP A 113 9.11 -12.34 2.27
CA TRP A 113 8.05 -12.11 3.25
C TRP A 113 7.68 -10.63 3.37
N VAL A 114 8.68 -9.75 3.40
CA VAL A 114 8.46 -8.29 3.42
C VAL A 114 7.75 -7.86 2.13
N ARG A 115 8.19 -8.36 0.96
CA ARG A 115 7.53 -8.08 -0.33
C ARG A 115 6.08 -8.54 -0.33
N GLN A 116 5.83 -9.77 0.11
CA GLN A 116 4.49 -10.36 0.13
C GLN A 116 3.56 -9.55 1.05
N ALA A 117 4.02 -9.18 2.24
CA ALA A 117 3.24 -8.39 3.18
C ALA A 117 2.87 -7.01 2.62
N VAL A 118 3.85 -6.30 2.07
CA VAL A 118 3.62 -4.95 1.49
C VAL A 118 2.70 -5.00 0.28
N LEU A 119 2.93 -5.93 -0.67
CA LEU A 119 2.06 -6.04 -1.84
C LEU A 119 0.64 -6.47 -1.47
N LYS A 120 0.48 -7.34 -0.46
CA LYS A 120 -0.84 -7.70 0.05
C LYS A 120 -1.54 -6.47 0.64
N ALA A 121 -0.88 -5.71 1.50
CA ALA A 121 -1.48 -4.54 2.11
C ALA A 121 -1.86 -3.47 1.08
N LEU A 122 -1.00 -3.20 0.10
CA LEU A 122 -1.32 -2.27 -1.01
C LEU A 122 -2.54 -2.74 -1.83
N ALA A 123 -2.70 -4.04 -2.03
CA ALA A 123 -3.88 -4.56 -2.72
C ALA A 123 -5.17 -4.43 -1.89
N GLU A 124 -5.06 -4.39 -0.57
CA GLU A 124 -6.19 -4.49 0.36
C GLU A 124 -6.61 -3.15 0.99
N GLN A 125 -5.69 -2.20 1.14
CA GLN A 125 -5.88 -0.97 1.94
C GLN A 125 -5.85 0.32 1.10
N THR A 126 -5.34 0.30 -0.13
CA THR A 126 -5.16 1.52 -0.94
C THR A 126 -6.46 2.08 -1.52
N ARG A 127 -7.54 1.28 -1.61
CA ARG A 127 -8.82 1.70 -2.21
C ARG A 127 -9.92 1.71 -1.15
N SER A 128 -10.88 2.63 -1.27
CA SER A 128 -12.04 2.66 -0.36
C SER A 128 -12.91 1.43 -0.58
N VAL A 129 -13.07 1.00 -1.84
CA VAL A 129 -13.72 -0.28 -2.18
C VAL A 129 -12.66 -1.35 -2.42
N ARG A 130 -12.66 -2.36 -1.54
CA ARG A 130 -11.72 -3.48 -1.61
C ARG A 130 -11.95 -4.34 -2.85
N ILE A 131 -10.88 -4.55 -3.63
CA ILE A 131 -10.87 -5.46 -4.78
C ILE A 131 -10.27 -6.82 -4.36
N PRO A 132 -10.89 -7.96 -4.73
CA PRO A 132 -10.32 -9.28 -4.49
C PRO A 132 -8.92 -9.48 -5.12
N LEU A 133 -8.06 -10.26 -4.44
CA LEU A 133 -6.66 -10.42 -4.83
C LEU A 133 -6.48 -11.08 -6.22
N ASN A 134 -7.37 -11.99 -6.59
CA ASN A 134 -7.39 -12.65 -7.90
C ASN A 134 -7.62 -11.64 -9.04
N GLN A 135 -8.53 -10.67 -8.83
CA GLN A 135 -8.83 -9.63 -9.82
C GLN A 135 -7.71 -8.61 -9.96
N ASN A 136 -6.96 -8.33 -8.88
CA ASN A 136 -5.86 -7.36 -8.93
C ASN A 136 -4.75 -7.76 -9.93
N SER A 137 -4.51 -9.07 -10.11
CA SER A 137 -3.55 -9.57 -11.10
C SER A 137 -3.98 -9.28 -12.54
N GLN A 138 -5.30 -9.34 -12.82
CA GLN A 138 -5.86 -8.96 -14.12
C GLN A 138 -5.75 -7.46 -14.34
N LEU A 139 -6.06 -6.63 -13.33
CA LEU A 139 -5.95 -5.17 -13.41
C LEU A 139 -4.52 -4.71 -13.71
N ILE A 140 -3.51 -5.29 -13.05
CA ILE A 140 -2.10 -4.97 -13.30
C ILE A 140 -1.69 -5.37 -14.73
N ARG A 141 -2.15 -6.52 -15.23
CA ARG A 141 -1.90 -6.93 -16.61
C ARG A 141 -2.55 -5.98 -17.60
N MET A 142 -3.83 -5.65 -17.39
CA MET A 142 -4.57 -4.69 -18.22
C MET A 142 -3.87 -3.33 -18.28
N SER A 143 -3.49 -2.76 -17.13
CA SER A 143 -2.78 -1.47 -17.08
C SER A 143 -1.42 -1.50 -17.80
N ARG A 144 -0.68 -2.60 -17.71
CA ARG A 144 0.59 -2.77 -18.45
C ARG A 144 0.36 -2.87 -19.95
N THR A 145 -0.63 -3.65 -20.37
CA THR A 145 -0.99 -3.79 -21.79
C THR A 145 -1.49 -2.47 -22.36
N GLU A 146 -2.32 -1.73 -21.63
CA GLU A 146 -2.79 -0.40 -22.02
C GLU A 146 -1.62 0.58 -22.18
N THR A 147 -0.67 0.59 -21.25
CA THR A 147 0.55 1.41 -21.36
C THR A 147 1.40 1.02 -22.57
N TYR A 148 1.59 -0.29 -22.79
CA TYR A 148 2.36 -0.80 -23.92
C TYR A 148 1.72 -0.46 -25.27
N LEU A 149 0.42 -0.74 -25.43
CA LEU A 149 -0.33 -0.42 -26.64
C LEU A 149 -0.40 1.10 -26.88
N SER A 150 -0.51 1.89 -25.82
CA SER A 150 -0.50 3.35 -25.97
C SER A 150 0.82 3.87 -26.53
N GLN A 151 1.95 3.26 -26.15
CA GLN A 151 3.26 3.59 -26.68
C GLN A 151 3.43 3.16 -28.14
N GLU A 152 2.98 1.95 -28.49
CA GLU A 152 3.06 1.41 -29.86
C GLU A 152 2.13 2.17 -30.83
N LEU A 153 0.90 2.49 -30.42
CA LEU A 153 -0.11 3.12 -31.27
C LEU A 153 -0.01 4.65 -31.30
N GLY A 154 0.68 5.27 -30.34
CA GLY A 154 0.74 6.72 -30.19
C GLY A 154 -0.59 7.38 -29.81
N ARG A 155 -1.57 6.60 -29.34
CA ARG A 155 -2.90 7.04 -28.89
C ARG A 155 -3.40 6.13 -27.77
N GLU A 156 -4.53 6.47 -27.14
CA GLU A 156 -5.18 5.52 -26.23
C GLU A 156 -5.73 4.30 -27.01
N PRO A 157 -5.49 3.06 -26.53
CA PRO A 157 -6.01 1.85 -27.14
C PRO A 157 -7.52 1.68 -26.86
N THR A 158 -8.24 1.04 -27.77
CA THR A 158 -9.65 0.70 -27.58
C THR A 158 -9.81 -0.54 -26.70
N ASP A 159 -10.99 -0.73 -26.10
CA ASP A 159 -11.27 -1.93 -25.31
C ASP A 159 -11.11 -3.23 -26.14
N ASP A 160 -11.42 -3.20 -27.43
CA ASP A 160 -11.26 -4.33 -28.35
C ASP A 160 -9.77 -4.67 -28.59
N GLU A 161 -8.92 -3.64 -28.74
CA GLU A 161 -7.47 -3.80 -28.91
C GLU A 161 -6.82 -4.38 -27.64
N ILE A 162 -7.25 -3.91 -26.47
CA ILE A 162 -6.79 -4.43 -25.18
C ILE A 162 -7.26 -5.88 -25.00
N ALA A 163 -8.51 -6.19 -25.32
CA ALA A 163 -9.07 -7.53 -25.20
C ALA A 163 -8.32 -8.54 -26.09
N LEU A 164 -8.02 -8.16 -27.33
CA LEU A 164 -7.23 -8.97 -28.26
C LEU A 164 -5.82 -9.22 -27.72
N ALA A 165 -5.16 -8.20 -27.19
CA ALA A 165 -3.80 -8.33 -26.64
C ALA A 165 -3.73 -9.13 -25.33
N LEU A 166 -4.82 -9.16 -24.55
CA LEU A 166 -4.92 -9.93 -23.30
C LEU A 166 -5.46 -11.34 -23.50
N GLU A 167 -5.89 -11.70 -24.72
CA GLU A 167 -6.64 -12.95 -25.01
C GLU A 167 -7.88 -13.10 -24.11
N ASP A 168 -8.60 -12.00 -23.90
CA ASP A 168 -9.79 -11.94 -23.03
C ASP A 168 -10.99 -11.34 -23.77
N THR A 169 -12.16 -11.36 -23.14
CA THR A 169 -13.38 -10.76 -23.69
C THR A 169 -13.42 -9.25 -23.45
N VAL A 170 -14.03 -8.53 -24.39
CA VAL A 170 -14.27 -7.07 -24.28
C VAL A 170 -15.08 -6.74 -23.02
N GLU A 171 -16.02 -7.61 -22.64
CA GLU A 171 -16.86 -7.41 -21.45
C GLU A 171 -16.04 -7.52 -20.16
N ASN A 172 -15.05 -8.42 -20.10
CA ASN A 172 -14.13 -8.52 -18.97
C ASN A 172 -13.23 -7.28 -18.88
N VAL A 173 -12.73 -6.76 -20.00
CA VAL A 173 -11.96 -5.51 -20.05
C VAL A 173 -12.81 -4.32 -19.56
N ARG A 174 -14.05 -4.21 -20.02
CA ARG A 174 -14.99 -3.16 -19.56
C ARG A 174 -15.27 -3.27 -18.06
N THR A 175 -15.48 -4.48 -17.57
CA THR A 175 -15.71 -4.73 -16.14
C THR A 175 -14.48 -4.34 -15.31
N ALA A 176 -13.28 -4.72 -15.76
CA ALA A 176 -12.02 -4.34 -15.14
C ALA A 176 -11.77 -2.83 -15.15
N ARG A 177 -12.10 -2.14 -16.25
CA ARG A 177 -12.03 -0.67 -16.38
C ARG A 177 -12.97 0.01 -15.39
N ARG A 178 -14.21 -0.48 -15.25
CA ARG A 178 -15.18 0.01 -14.23
C ARG A 178 -14.66 -0.16 -12.81
N MET A 179 -14.04 -1.30 -12.50
CA MET A 179 -13.43 -1.54 -11.17
C MET A 179 -12.23 -0.62 -10.89
N THR A 180 -11.56 -0.11 -11.92
CA THR A 180 -10.38 0.76 -11.78
C THR A 180 -10.75 2.24 -11.69
N ALA A 181 -12.02 2.59 -11.93
CA ALA A 181 -12.51 3.97 -11.90
C ALA A 181 -12.08 4.70 -10.62
N ALA A 182 -11.65 5.96 -10.78
CA ALA A 182 -11.19 6.77 -9.67
C ALA A 182 -12.37 7.10 -8.74
N GLU A 183 -12.15 6.90 -7.44
CA GLU A 183 -13.10 7.31 -6.41
C GLU A 183 -13.07 8.85 -6.29
N LEU A 184 -14.24 9.48 -6.27
CA LEU A 184 -14.39 10.92 -6.09
C LEU A 184 -14.94 11.20 -4.69
N SER A 185 -14.39 12.20 -4.02
CA SER A 185 -14.93 12.65 -2.74
C SER A 185 -16.20 13.46 -2.97
N LEU A 186 -17.27 13.15 -2.23
CA LEU A 186 -18.49 13.96 -2.23
C LEU A 186 -18.28 15.34 -1.59
N ASP A 187 -17.30 15.45 -0.69
CA ASP A 187 -16.91 16.72 -0.06
C ASP A 187 -15.98 17.56 -0.95
N ALA A 188 -15.56 17.03 -2.10
CA ALA A 188 -14.74 17.82 -3.02
C ALA A 188 -15.60 18.96 -3.60
N PRO A 189 -15.09 20.22 -3.60
CA PRO A 189 -15.79 21.32 -4.23
C PRO A 189 -15.87 21.06 -5.74
N VAL A 190 -17.03 21.37 -6.33
CA VAL A 190 -17.27 21.18 -7.77
C VAL A 190 -16.37 22.09 -8.60
N ASP A 191 -16.18 23.33 -8.14
CA ASP A 191 -15.17 24.25 -8.65
C ASP A 191 -14.09 24.45 -7.58
N ARG A 192 -12.85 24.12 -7.91
CA ARG A 192 -11.71 24.25 -6.98
C ARG A 192 -11.23 25.70 -6.81
N THR A 193 -11.66 26.62 -7.68
CA THR A 193 -11.23 28.02 -7.66
C THR A 193 -12.11 28.90 -6.79
N ASP A 194 -13.36 28.48 -6.56
CA ASP A 194 -14.33 29.16 -5.74
C ASP A 194 -14.43 28.50 -4.36
N LYS A 195 -14.30 29.32 -3.30
CA LYS A 195 -14.34 28.86 -1.90
C LYS A 195 -15.74 28.57 -1.42
N ASP A 196 -16.75 29.17 -2.05
CA ASP A 196 -18.16 28.99 -1.73
C ASP A 196 -18.84 28.04 -2.73
N ALA A 197 -18.05 27.33 -3.55
CA ALA A 197 -18.55 26.35 -4.49
C ALA A 197 -19.25 25.20 -3.75
N ALA A 198 -20.43 24.85 -4.25
CA ALA A 198 -21.15 23.67 -3.78
C ALA A 198 -20.26 22.42 -3.90
N THR A 199 -20.43 21.51 -2.94
CA THR A 199 -19.77 20.21 -2.98
C THR A 199 -20.47 19.27 -3.96
N LEU A 200 -19.78 18.21 -4.39
CA LEU A 200 -20.41 17.18 -5.22
C LEU A 200 -21.62 16.57 -4.52
N GLY A 201 -21.53 16.33 -3.21
CA GLY A 201 -22.60 15.78 -2.39
C GLY A 201 -23.87 16.64 -2.37
N GLU A 202 -23.74 17.96 -2.26
CA GLU A 202 -24.88 18.89 -2.28
C GLU A 202 -25.66 18.87 -3.60
N ARG A 203 -25.02 18.49 -4.70
CA ARG A 203 -25.67 18.38 -6.02
C ARG A 203 -26.29 17.02 -6.29
N PHE A 204 -25.92 15.99 -5.52
CA PHE A 204 -26.54 14.67 -5.66
C PHE A 204 -27.88 14.66 -4.92
N ALA A 205 -28.98 14.81 -5.68
CA ALA A 205 -30.31 14.51 -5.15
C ALA A 205 -30.44 12.99 -4.94
N GLY A 206 -30.76 12.58 -3.71
CA GLY A 206 -31.01 11.17 -3.40
C GLY A 206 -32.24 10.66 -4.14
N GLN A 207 -32.11 9.57 -4.89
CA GLN A 207 -33.23 8.96 -5.64
C GLN A 207 -34.33 8.36 -4.75
N GLU A 208 -34.03 8.07 -3.48
CA GLU A 208 -34.96 7.43 -2.54
C GLU A 208 -35.74 8.42 -1.66
N GLY A 209 -35.44 9.72 -1.77
CA GLY A 209 -36.23 10.75 -1.13
C GLY A 209 -37.53 10.96 -1.90
N GLY A 210 -38.54 10.10 -1.66
CA GLY A 210 -39.90 10.36 -2.15
C GLY A 210 -40.29 11.79 -1.77
N GLU A 211 -40.84 12.54 -2.73
CA GLU A 211 -41.11 13.95 -2.57
C GLU A 211 -41.87 14.18 -1.27
N ILE A 212 -41.36 15.08 -0.43
CA ILE A 212 -41.97 15.35 0.89
C ILE A 212 -43.43 15.76 0.68
N GLU A 213 -43.72 16.44 -0.43
CA GLU A 213 -45.06 16.80 -0.88
C GLU A 213 -45.92 15.54 -1.12
N GLU A 214 -45.47 14.58 -1.93
CA GLU A 214 -46.19 13.34 -2.20
C GLU A 214 -46.48 12.52 -0.93
N LYS A 215 -45.51 12.46 0.00
CA LYS A 215 -45.70 11.80 1.31
C LYS A 215 -46.69 12.55 2.20
N THR A 216 -46.71 13.88 2.15
CA THR A 216 -47.58 14.72 2.96
C THR A 216 -49.01 14.66 2.42
N ASP A 217 -49.19 14.76 1.10
CA ASP A 217 -50.47 14.64 0.41
C ASP A 217 -51.10 13.26 0.61
N GLY A 218 -50.31 12.19 0.51
CA GLY A 218 -50.80 10.83 0.80
C GLY A 218 -51.24 10.64 2.25
N LYS A 219 -50.65 11.38 3.19
CA LYS A 219 -51.02 11.35 4.62
C LYS A 219 -52.31 12.14 4.88
N LEU A 220 -52.40 13.33 4.28
CA LEU A 220 -53.59 14.19 4.35
C LEU A 220 -54.81 13.55 3.69
N MET A 221 -54.64 12.88 2.54
CA MET A 221 -55.73 12.13 1.90
C MET A 221 -56.24 10.97 2.77
N ARG A 222 -55.38 10.29 3.54
CA ARG A 222 -55.83 9.25 4.48
C ARG A 222 -56.59 9.83 5.66
N GLU A 223 -56.11 10.93 6.24
CA GLU A 223 -56.80 11.62 7.35
C GLU A 223 -58.17 12.20 6.94
N PHE A 224 -58.39 12.49 5.66
CA PHE A 224 -59.67 13.02 5.18
C PHE A 224 -60.72 11.93 4.90
N ILE A 225 -60.30 10.67 4.77
CA ILE A 225 -61.17 9.53 4.46
C ILE A 225 -61.65 8.81 5.74
N ASP A 226 -60.94 8.98 6.86
CA ASP A 226 -61.35 8.54 8.20
C ASP A 226 -62.19 9.60 8.94
#